data_AF-A0A1M3HFX5-F1
#
_entry.id   AF-A0A1M3HFX5-F1
#
_cell.length_a   1.000
_cell.length_b   1.000
_cell.length_c   1.000
_cell.angle_alpha   90.00
_cell.angle_beta   90.00
_cell.angle_gamma   90.00
#
_symmetry.space_group_name_H-M   'P 1'
#
loop_
_entity.id
_entity.type
_entity.pdbx_description
1 polymer ?
#
loop_
_entity_poly.entity_id
_entity_poly.type
_entity_poly.pdbx_seq_one_letter_code
_entity_poly.pdbx_strand_id
1 'polypeptide(L)'
;MSRELYFDISSERSGGSLYRVKGLSGVNFYYNHSTYDDKKDEIKVFETIYPDFTAFWKELTKDPKWYYLHPLFVHPEQRDFVREQLKRVNWSVHPNKKWQESHQRQWKKVLTDPGSYYKGPGGAPQDGRVG
;
A
#
# COMPACT_ATOMS: atom_id res chain seq x y z
N MET A 1 -12.71 -13.06 -11.28
CA MET A 1 -12.84 -11.90 -10.37
C MET A 1 -11.69 -10.96 -10.67
N SER A 2 -11.96 -9.68 -10.97
CA SER A 2 -10.89 -8.70 -11.20
C SER A 2 -10.31 -8.22 -9.87
N ARG A 3 -8.99 -8.28 -9.74
CA ARG A 3 -8.24 -7.66 -8.64
C ARG A 3 -7.50 -6.45 -9.17
N GLU A 4 -7.56 -5.35 -8.45
CA GLU A 4 -6.89 -4.11 -8.79
C GLU A 4 -6.05 -3.68 -7.61
N LEU A 5 -4.75 -3.50 -7.82
CA LEU A 5 -3.85 -3.06 -6.76
C LEU A 5 -4.24 -1.66 -6.30
N TYR A 6 -4.43 -1.50 -5.00
CA TYR A 6 -4.81 -0.23 -4.38
C TYR A 6 -3.70 0.40 -3.56
N PHE A 7 -2.90 -0.43 -2.94
CA PHE A 7 -1.85 0.01 -2.03
C PHE A 7 -0.82 -1.11 -1.91
N ASP A 8 0.46 -0.75 -1.87
CA ASP A 8 1.54 -1.71 -1.68
C ASP A 8 2.60 -1.07 -0.78
N ILE A 9 3.06 -1.83 0.20
CA ILE A 9 3.96 -1.33 1.24
C ILE A 9 4.90 -2.42 1.72
N SER A 10 6.11 -2.03 2.11
CA SER A 10 7.10 -2.96 2.64
C SER A 10 7.92 -2.35 3.77
N SER A 11 8.61 -3.22 4.50
CA SER A 11 9.68 -2.94 5.44
C SER A 11 10.68 -4.09 5.38
N GLU A 12 11.74 -4.00 6.18
CA GLU A 12 12.70 -5.11 6.31
C GLU A 12 12.06 -6.41 6.83
N ARG A 13 10.96 -6.31 7.58
CA ARG A 13 10.35 -7.44 8.32
C ARG A 13 8.89 -7.67 8.00
N SER A 14 8.31 -6.89 7.11
CA SER A 14 6.91 -7.02 6.75
C SER A 14 6.66 -6.45 5.36
N GLY A 15 5.54 -6.85 4.77
CA GLY A 15 5.05 -6.21 3.57
C GLY A 15 3.62 -6.59 3.33
N GLY A 16 2.96 -5.89 2.43
CA GLY A 16 1.62 -6.27 2.04
C GLY A 16 1.07 -5.44 0.91
N SER A 17 0.21 -6.08 0.14
CA SER A 17 -0.46 -5.49 -0.99
C SER A 17 -1.98 -5.58 -0.79
N LEU A 18 -2.64 -4.44 -0.92
CA LEU A 18 -4.09 -4.30 -0.84
C LEU A 18 -4.68 -4.29 -2.24
N TYR A 19 -5.70 -5.10 -2.47
CA TYR A 19 -6.40 -5.21 -3.73
C TYR A 19 -7.87 -4.85 -3.55
N ARG A 20 -8.41 -3.99 -4.43
CA ARG A 20 -9.85 -3.87 -4.64
C ARG A 20 -10.32 -5.09 -5.40
N VAL A 21 -11.30 -5.81 -4.84
CA VAL A 21 -11.90 -7.00 -5.43
C VAL A 21 -13.37 -6.74 -5.68
N LYS A 22 -13.80 -6.88 -6.94
CA LYS A 22 -15.21 -6.77 -7.34
C LYS A 22 -15.80 -8.17 -7.49
N GLY A 23 -16.82 -8.47 -6.69
CA GLY A 23 -17.54 -9.76 -6.70
C GLY A 23 -19.06 -9.57 -6.75
N LEU A 24 -19.80 -10.69 -6.73
CA LEU A 24 -21.27 -10.70 -6.75
C LEU A 24 -21.89 -9.97 -5.55
N SER A 25 -21.20 -9.98 -4.40
CA SER A 25 -21.63 -9.35 -3.15
C SER A 25 -21.20 -7.89 -3.00
N GLY A 26 -20.61 -7.28 -4.05
CA GLY A 26 -20.13 -5.89 -4.03
C GLY A 26 -18.61 -5.76 -4.12
N VAL A 27 -18.11 -4.62 -3.64
CA VAL A 27 -16.68 -4.26 -3.65
C VAL A 27 -16.11 -4.44 -2.25
N ASN A 28 -15.00 -5.18 -2.14
CA ASN A 28 -14.24 -5.33 -0.90
C ASN A 28 -12.75 -5.09 -1.14
N PHE A 29 -11.98 -4.95 -0.06
CA PHE A 29 -10.53 -4.77 -0.10
C PHE A 29 -9.84 -5.97 0.55
N TYR A 30 -9.11 -6.73 -0.25
CA TYR A 30 -8.35 -7.89 0.19
C TYR A 30 -6.89 -7.50 0.40
N TYR A 31 -6.40 -7.63 1.63
CA TYR A 31 -5.03 -7.36 2.02
C TYR A 31 -4.27 -8.68 2.22
N ASN A 32 -3.26 -8.91 1.40
CA ASN A 32 -2.31 -10.01 1.59
C ASN A 32 -1.02 -9.42 2.16
N HIS A 33 -0.62 -9.87 3.34
CA HIS A 33 0.52 -9.30 4.03
C HIS A 33 1.31 -10.35 4.80
N SER A 34 2.56 -10.02 5.09
CA SER A 34 3.47 -10.90 5.82
C SER A 34 4.20 -10.16 6.93
N THR A 35 4.61 -10.93 7.93
CA THR A 35 5.49 -10.49 9.00
C THR A 35 6.53 -11.58 9.27
N TYR A 36 7.79 -11.17 9.38
CA TYR A 36 8.88 -12.04 9.77
C TYR A 36 9.01 -12.12 11.30
N ASP A 37 9.14 -13.34 11.81
CA ASP A 37 9.28 -13.66 13.23
C ASP A 37 10.73 -14.09 13.52
N ASP A 38 11.56 -13.14 13.97
CA ASP A 38 12.98 -13.38 14.26
C ASP A 38 13.22 -14.54 15.24
N LYS A 39 12.28 -14.80 16.17
CA LYS A 39 12.47 -15.83 17.20
C LYS A 39 12.40 -17.23 16.63
N LYS A 40 11.67 -17.39 15.53
CA LYS A 40 11.42 -18.66 14.86
C LYS A 40 12.11 -18.76 13.50
N ASP A 41 12.69 -17.66 13.01
CA ASP A 41 13.22 -17.55 11.65
C ASP A 41 12.17 -17.90 10.58
N GLU A 42 10.94 -17.39 10.77
CA GLU A 42 9.77 -17.75 9.94
C GLU A 42 9.07 -16.51 9.38
N ILE A 43 8.58 -16.62 8.14
CA ILE A 43 7.65 -15.64 7.56
C ILE A 43 6.22 -16.15 7.76
N LYS A 44 5.38 -15.35 8.41
CA LYS A 44 3.94 -15.60 8.51
C LYS A 44 3.21 -14.75 7.49
N VAL A 45 2.32 -15.38 6.73
CA VAL A 45 1.47 -14.72 5.72
C VAL A 45 0.03 -14.71 6.24
N PHE A 46 -0.64 -13.60 6.01
CA PHE A 46 -1.99 -13.32 6.47
C PHE A 46 -2.82 -12.78 5.31
N GLU A 47 -4.11 -13.07 5.36
CA GLU A 47 -5.09 -12.58 4.42
C GLU A 47 -6.24 -11.95 5.21
N THR A 48 -6.51 -10.67 4.96
CA THR A 48 -7.54 -9.92 5.67
C THR A 48 -8.46 -9.23 4.67
N ILE A 49 -9.76 -9.27 4.92
CA ILE A 49 -10.75 -8.56 4.11
C ILE A 49 -11.24 -7.34 4.89
N TYR A 50 -11.18 -6.19 4.24
CA TYR A 50 -11.73 -4.93 4.72
C TYR A 50 -12.94 -4.51 3.86
N PRO A 51 -13.97 -3.90 4.47
CA PRO A 51 -15.13 -3.42 3.74
C PRO A 51 -14.79 -2.23 2.82
N ASP A 52 -13.81 -1.39 3.20
CA ASP A 52 -13.37 -0.23 2.44
C ASP A 52 -11.90 0.12 2.73
N PHE A 53 -11.36 1.07 1.97
CA PHE A 53 -9.99 1.55 2.14
C PHE A 53 -9.76 2.23 3.50
N THR A 54 -10.78 2.89 4.06
CA THR A 54 -10.67 3.61 5.35
C THR A 54 -10.48 2.62 6.50
N ALA A 55 -11.20 1.49 6.47
CA ALA A 55 -11.07 0.42 7.45
C ALA A 55 -9.66 -0.21 7.41
N PHE A 56 -9.14 -0.47 6.21
CA PHE A 56 -7.75 -0.89 6.03
C PHE A 56 -6.78 0.15 6.60
N TRP A 57 -6.96 1.41 6.23
CA TRP A 57 -6.06 2.49 6.63
C TRP A 57 -6.02 2.67 8.16
N LYS A 58 -7.18 2.58 8.81
CA LYS A 58 -7.29 2.62 10.27
C LYS A 58 -6.48 1.50 10.92
N GLU A 59 -6.47 0.30 10.34
CA GLU A 59 -5.68 -0.82 10.86
C GLU A 59 -4.18 -0.59 10.65
N LEU A 60 -3.77 -0.20 9.43
CA LEU A 60 -2.37 0.09 9.09
C LEU A 60 -1.78 1.18 10.01
N THR A 61 -2.56 2.21 10.30
CA THR A 61 -2.11 3.37 11.08
C THR A 61 -2.28 3.22 12.59
N LYS A 62 -2.68 2.03 13.09
CA LYS A 62 -2.56 1.71 14.52
C LYS A 62 -1.11 1.74 14.98
N ASP A 63 -0.18 1.38 14.09
CA ASP A 63 1.24 1.62 14.34
C ASP A 63 1.53 3.13 14.20
N PRO A 64 1.95 3.83 15.27
CA PRO A 64 2.27 5.25 15.19
C PRO A 64 3.48 5.56 14.30
N LYS A 65 4.20 4.55 13.80
CA LYS A 65 5.35 4.67 12.89
C LYS A 65 5.04 4.21 11.46
N TRP A 66 3.77 3.99 11.10
CA TRP A 66 3.36 3.51 9.77
C TRP A 66 3.97 4.31 8.60
N TYR A 67 4.19 5.62 8.77
CA TYR A 67 4.73 6.50 7.73
C TYR A 67 6.23 6.28 7.45
N TYR A 68 6.89 5.40 8.20
CA TYR A 68 8.24 4.92 7.90
C TYR A 68 8.29 3.57 7.21
N LEU A 69 7.15 2.94 6.98
CA LEU A 69 7.08 1.86 6.03
C LEU A 69 7.40 2.42 4.63
N HIS A 70 7.96 1.58 3.76
CA HIS A 70 8.34 1.95 2.41
C HIS A 70 7.12 1.83 1.49
N PRO A 71 6.49 2.94 1.07
CA PRO A 71 5.42 2.88 0.11
C PRO A 71 6.00 2.42 -1.24
N LEU A 72 5.34 1.43 -1.81
CA LEU A 72 5.67 0.92 -3.13
C LEU A 72 4.65 1.46 -4.13
N PHE A 73 3.36 1.40 -3.79
CA PHE A 73 2.28 1.89 -4.65
C PHE A 73 1.13 2.48 -3.83
N VAL A 74 0.52 3.55 -4.37
CA VAL A 74 -0.75 4.10 -3.90
C VAL A 74 -1.61 4.40 -5.13
N HIS A 75 -2.79 3.80 -5.18
CA HIS A 75 -3.73 4.01 -6.27
C HIS A 75 -4.11 5.48 -6.39
N PRO A 76 -4.22 6.05 -7.61
CA PRO A 76 -4.52 7.47 -7.81
C PRO A 76 -5.70 7.99 -7.00
N GLU A 77 -6.79 7.21 -6.90
CA GLU A 77 -7.97 7.56 -6.10
C GLU A 77 -7.69 7.84 -4.61
N GLN A 78 -6.62 7.27 -4.05
CA GLN A 78 -6.32 7.37 -2.61
C GLN A 78 -5.17 8.33 -2.30
N ARG A 79 -4.48 8.88 -3.31
CA ARG A 79 -3.26 9.67 -3.08
C ARG A 79 -3.52 10.97 -2.32
N ASP A 80 -4.61 11.66 -2.64
CA ASP A 80 -4.97 12.90 -1.97
C ASP A 80 -5.31 12.64 -0.50
N PHE A 81 -6.08 11.58 -0.24
CA PHE A 81 -6.37 11.12 1.11
C PHE A 81 -5.07 10.85 1.89
N VAL A 82 -4.15 10.05 1.35
CA VAL A 82 -2.88 9.72 2.02
C VAL A 82 -2.03 10.96 2.24
N ARG A 83 -2.01 11.92 1.30
CA ARG A 83 -1.28 13.19 1.44
C ARG A 83 -1.80 13.99 2.63
N GLU A 84 -3.12 14.06 2.83
CA GLU A 84 -3.70 14.71 3.99
C GLU A 84 -3.34 14.01 5.30
N GLN A 85 -3.23 12.67 5.30
CA GLN A 85 -2.79 11.93 6.49
C GLN A 85 -1.32 12.22 6.83
N LEU A 86 -0.43 12.27 5.84
CA LEU A 86 0.99 12.56 6.05
C LEU A 86 1.28 13.99 6.54
N LYS A 87 0.34 14.95 6.40
CA LYS A 87 0.48 16.28 7.01
C LYS A 87 0.40 16.24 8.54
N ARG A 88 -0.20 15.19 9.10
CA ARG A 88 -0.47 15.06 10.54
C ARG A 88 0.59 14.25 11.29
N VAL A 89 1.53 13.62 10.59
CA VAL A 89 2.54 12.75 11.21
C VAL A 89 3.73 13.56 11.71
N ASN A 90 4.34 13.10 12.80
CA ASN A 90 5.57 13.69 13.33
C ASN A 90 6.80 13.07 12.69
N TRP A 91 7.38 13.72 11.67
CA TRP A 91 8.57 13.21 11.00
C TRP A 91 9.84 13.16 11.87
N SER A 92 9.84 13.82 13.03
CA SER A 92 11.02 14.03 13.86
C SER A 92 11.27 12.95 14.93
N VAL A 93 10.72 11.75 14.80
CA VAL A 93 10.88 10.70 15.83
C VAL A 93 12.18 9.87 15.71
N HIS A 94 12.92 10.00 14.61
CA HIS A 94 14.23 9.37 14.43
C HIS A 94 15.35 10.44 14.39
N PRO A 95 16.50 10.29 15.05
CA PRO A 95 17.50 11.37 15.13
C PRO A 95 18.18 11.70 13.78
N ASN A 96 18.25 10.74 12.85
CA ASN A 96 18.90 10.94 11.56
C ASN A 96 17.98 11.67 10.55
N LYS A 97 18.29 12.94 10.26
CA LYS A 97 17.56 13.78 9.29
C LYS A 97 17.57 13.21 7.86
N LYS A 98 18.71 12.69 7.38
CA LYS A 98 18.80 12.11 6.02
C LYS A 98 17.86 10.91 5.87
N TRP A 99 17.73 10.12 6.93
CA TRP A 99 16.81 8.99 6.98
C TRP A 99 15.34 9.44 6.94
N GLN A 100 14.97 10.48 7.70
CA GLN A 100 13.61 11.07 7.64
C GLN A 100 13.28 11.58 6.23
N GLU A 101 14.19 12.37 5.64
CA GLU A 101 14.03 12.92 4.30
C GLU A 101 13.90 11.81 3.23
N SER A 102 14.59 10.68 3.41
CA SER A 102 14.47 9.54 2.51
C SER A 102 13.04 8.99 2.47
N HIS A 103 12.42 8.80 3.64
CA HIS A 103 11.04 8.30 3.73
C HIS A 103 10.04 9.31 3.16
N GLN A 104 10.21 10.60 3.48
CA GLN A 104 9.39 11.66 2.88
C GLN A 104 9.48 11.67 1.35
N ARG A 105 10.69 11.49 0.78
CA ARG A 105 10.88 11.42 -0.66
C ARG A 105 10.20 10.20 -1.28
N GLN A 106 10.25 9.04 -0.63
CA GLN A 106 9.56 7.84 -1.11
C GLN A 106 8.04 8.05 -1.17
N TRP A 107 7.45 8.56 -0.08
CA TRP A 107 6.03 8.94 -0.09
C TRP A 107 5.71 9.96 -1.17
N LYS A 108 6.51 11.04 -1.28
CA LYS A 108 6.32 12.05 -2.32
C LYS A 108 6.32 11.41 -3.71
N LYS A 109 7.30 10.56 -4.01
CA LYS A 109 7.42 9.86 -5.30
C LYS A 109 6.15 9.07 -5.62
N VAL A 110 5.70 8.20 -4.72
CA VAL A 110 4.53 7.34 -4.95
C VAL A 110 3.23 8.14 -5.08
N LEU A 111 3.11 9.25 -4.35
CA LEU A 111 1.93 10.12 -4.37
C LEU A 111 1.90 11.11 -5.55
N THR A 112 3.01 11.29 -6.27
CA THR A 112 3.08 12.16 -7.46
C THR A 112 3.36 11.39 -8.76
N ASP A 113 3.55 10.09 -8.70
CA ASP A 113 3.81 9.25 -9.88
C ASP A 113 2.64 9.38 -10.88
N PRO A 114 2.86 9.73 -12.16
CA PRO A 114 1.78 9.85 -13.14
C PRO A 114 1.04 8.53 -13.44
N GLY A 115 1.43 7.42 -12.81
CA GLY A 115 0.78 6.11 -12.93
C GLY A 115 1.50 5.17 -13.92
N SER A 116 2.72 5.53 -14.34
CA SER A 116 3.47 4.76 -15.34
C SER A 116 4.31 3.63 -14.74
N TYR A 117 4.62 3.68 -13.44
CA TYR A 117 5.58 2.76 -12.82
C TYR A 117 5.00 1.38 -12.46
N TYR A 118 3.70 1.28 -12.19
CA TYR A 118 3.01 0.03 -11.84
C TYR A 118 2.04 -0.43 -12.95
N LYS A 119 2.55 -0.64 -14.17
CA LYS A 119 1.90 -1.56 -15.12
C LYS A 119 2.41 -2.98 -14.84
N GLY A 120 1.98 -3.57 -13.73
CA GLY A 120 2.26 -4.97 -13.40
C GLY A 120 1.58 -5.95 -14.38
N PRO A 121 1.98 -7.25 -14.38
CA PRO A 121 1.52 -8.24 -15.34
C PRO A 121 0.08 -8.67 -15.00
N GLY A 122 -0.89 -7.94 -15.51
CA GLY A 122 -2.30 -8.19 -15.20
C GLY A 122 -3.28 -7.26 -15.90
N GLY A 123 -2.79 -6.28 -16.68
CA GLY A 123 -3.61 -5.63 -17.69
C GLY A 123 -4.00 -6.71 -18.71
N ALA A 124 -5.22 -7.21 -18.60
CA ALA A 124 -5.81 -8.07 -19.62
C ALA A 124 -5.58 -7.42 -20.99
N PRO A 125 -5.18 -8.20 -22.02
CA PRO A 125 -5.16 -7.65 -23.37
C PRO A 125 -6.55 -7.12 -23.65
N GLN A 126 -6.65 -5.83 -23.98
CA GLN A 126 -7.81 -5.35 -24.70
C GLN A 126 -7.78 -6.13 -26.02
N ASP A 127 -8.65 -7.13 -26.08
CA ASP A 127 -8.93 -7.95 -27.25
C ASP A 127 -9.50 -7.00 -28.32
N GLY A 128 -8.60 -6.33 -29.03
CA GLY A 128 -8.88 -5.54 -30.20
C GLY A 128 -9.07 -6.47 -31.39
N ARG A 129 -10.12 -7.30 -31.35
CA ARG A 129 -10.62 -7.95 -32.54
C ARG A 129 -11.47 -6.96 -33.33
N VAL A 130 -10.91 -6.61 -34.49
CA VAL A 130 -11.56 -6.53 -35.81
C VAL A 130 -12.89 -5.77 -35.90
N GLY A 131 -12.82 -4.63 -36.57
CA GLY A 131 -13.89 -3.98 -37.30
C GLY A 131 -13.28 -3.06 -38.34
#